data_AF-A0A2N0TNM0-F1
#
_entry.id   AF-A0A2N0TNM0-F1
#
_cell.length_a   1.000
_cell.length_b   1.000
_cell.length_c   1.000
_cell.angle_alpha   90.00
_cell.angle_beta   90.00
_cell.angle_gamma   90.00
#
_symmetry.space_group_name_H-M   'P 1'
#
loop_
_entity.id
_entity.type
_entity.pdbx_description
1 polymer ?
#
loop_
_entity_poly.entity_id
_entity_poly.type
_entity_poly.pdbx_seq_one_letter_code
_entity_poly.pdbx_strand_id
1 'polypeptide(L)'
;MNKLLLSTILTVLSFTASVSQERSVKIDFESGTFYNNPKVPFDESLTIVGETGKDIELVKVNIFYEDKDYILDSYVWNRIESNTSETFNIVIPPVLKSNTKYDFEIITYKLLNRAQKNKLLSNLENRIRFLLMNNIYFDGKNVVVNKPKNVFNELEDLIHESLKYQESKSLIPIEAPSSLVLQELKKQSDFKFNRLFKQSNRDEKNELTNQLIAKKVDHLVALISSELAPFFNSELVQHHKQVNIKSVKTDKEVFTLPINFGMYAWSKTVDINNTSAENVDFTPGIGLTIPFNNKSRLATKSRVLDSFGFSAGVLLEPVVDAEGTEYVTPGIDLPLYTGLGFRFFKVARFNAGVLIIGEKGTQDFNNLSILPTAGLALELDLWLGIKK
;
A
#
# COMPACT_ATOMS: atom_id res chain seq x y z
N MET A 1 40.74 -27.85 -13.52
CA MET A 1 39.77 -27.09 -12.71
C MET A 1 39.39 -27.97 -11.52
N ASN A 2 39.81 -27.61 -10.31
CA ASN A 2 39.79 -28.51 -9.15
C ASN A 2 38.35 -28.88 -8.75
N LYS A 3 38.07 -30.19 -8.61
CA LYS A 3 36.79 -30.73 -8.12
C LYS A 3 36.36 -30.10 -6.78
N LEU A 4 37.34 -29.71 -5.97
CA LEU A 4 37.15 -28.95 -4.73
C LEU A 4 36.51 -27.59 -4.97
N LEU A 5 36.96 -26.84 -5.98
CA LEU A 5 36.47 -25.50 -6.29
C LEU A 5 35.04 -25.54 -6.84
N LEU A 6 34.71 -26.57 -7.63
CA LEU A 6 33.35 -26.83 -8.12
C LEU A 6 32.39 -27.21 -6.97
N SER A 7 32.86 -28.02 -6.02
CA SER A 7 32.12 -28.40 -4.81
C SER A 7 31.82 -27.18 -3.92
N THR A 8 32.81 -26.31 -3.70
CA THR A 8 32.62 -25.09 -2.90
C THR A 8 31.61 -24.14 -3.56
N ILE A 9 31.71 -23.94 -4.88
CA ILE A 9 30.76 -23.10 -5.63
C ILE A 9 29.33 -23.66 -5.54
N LEU A 10 29.16 -24.98 -5.70
CA LEU A 10 27.84 -25.62 -5.64
C LEU A 10 27.22 -25.52 -4.24
N THR A 11 28.04 -25.62 -3.19
CA THR A 11 27.60 -25.50 -1.80
C THR A 11 27.17 -24.06 -1.47
N VAL A 12 27.92 -23.05 -1.93
CA VAL A 12 27.57 -21.62 -1.75
C VAL A 12 26.27 -21.27 -2.51
N LEU A 13 26.06 -21.83 -3.71
CA LEU A 13 24.83 -21.64 -4.48
C LEU A 13 23.61 -22.26 -3.77
N SER A 14 23.74 -23.44 -3.15
CA SER A 14 22.66 -24.10 -2.41
C SER A 14 22.16 -23.31 -1.20
N PHE A 15 23.03 -22.55 -0.51
CA PHE A 15 22.61 -21.71 0.63
C PHE A 15 21.79 -20.48 0.24
N THR A 16 21.87 -20.02 -1.01
CA THR A 16 21.11 -18.83 -1.46
C THR A 16 19.65 -19.11 -1.80
N ALA A 17 19.25 -20.38 -1.92
CA ALA A 17 17.90 -20.77 -2.34
C ALA A 17 16.86 -20.83 -1.19
N SER A 18 17.27 -20.66 0.07
CA SER A 18 16.38 -20.87 1.23
C SER A 18 15.71 -19.59 1.77
N VAL A 19 15.82 -18.44 1.11
CA VAL A 19 15.34 -17.15 1.62
C VAL A 19 14.15 -16.64 0.79
N SER A 20 12.99 -17.29 0.93
CA SER A 20 11.71 -16.77 0.42
C SER A 20 10.50 -17.40 1.11
N GLN A 21 10.56 -17.62 2.43
CA GLN A 21 9.35 -17.96 3.18
C GLN A 21 8.62 -16.65 3.52
N GLU A 22 7.40 -16.49 2.99
CA GLU A 22 6.53 -15.37 3.35
C GLU A 22 6.22 -15.41 4.84
N ARG A 23 6.37 -14.28 5.52
CA ARG A 23 6.19 -14.23 6.97
C ARG A 23 4.71 -14.29 7.29
N SER A 24 4.32 -15.31 8.03
CA SER A 24 2.96 -15.49 8.49
C SER A 24 2.79 -15.08 9.95
N VAL A 25 1.65 -14.47 10.26
CA VAL A 25 1.21 -14.18 11.62
C VAL A 25 -0.14 -14.84 11.84
N LYS A 26 -0.29 -15.51 12.98
CA LYS A 26 -1.56 -16.16 13.36
C LYS A 26 -2.31 -15.25 14.31
N ILE A 27 -3.61 -15.06 14.09
CA ILE A 27 -4.51 -14.32 14.97
C ILE A 27 -5.06 -15.24 16.04
N ASP A 28 -5.09 -14.74 17.26
CA ASP A 28 -5.86 -15.29 18.36
C ASP A 28 -7.10 -14.39 18.61
N PHE A 29 -8.27 -14.91 18.27
CA PHE A 29 -9.54 -14.20 18.44
C PHE A 29 -9.97 -14.09 19.90
N GLU A 30 -9.44 -14.90 20.81
CA GLU A 30 -9.78 -14.86 22.23
C GLU A 30 -8.97 -13.79 22.96
N SER A 31 -7.66 -13.74 22.72
CA SER A 31 -6.80 -12.71 23.33
C SER A 31 -6.85 -11.37 22.59
N GLY A 32 -7.34 -11.36 21.35
CA GLY A 32 -7.37 -10.15 20.53
C GLY A 32 -5.98 -9.70 20.08
N THR A 33 -5.06 -10.65 19.91
CA THR A 33 -3.66 -10.39 19.55
C THR A 33 -3.17 -11.32 18.44
N PHE A 34 -2.04 -10.99 17.83
CA PHE A 34 -1.29 -11.98 17.08
C PHE A 34 -0.55 -12.90 18.06
N TYR A 35 -0.54 -14.20 17.79
CA TYR A 35 0.21 -15.17 18.58
C TYR A 35 1.68 -14.76 18.70
N ASN A 36 2.19 -14.76 19.93
CA ASN A 36 3.56 -14.35 20.28
C ASN A 36 3.89 -12.87 19.99
N ASN A 37 2.87 -12.03 19.73
CA ASN A 37 2.98 -10.60 19.43
C ASN A 37 4.17 -10.27 18.51
N PRO A 38 4.20 -10.87 17.30
CA PRO A 38 5.37 -10.79 16.44
C PRO A 38 5.47 -9.38 15.89
N LYS A 39 6.71 -8.90 15.74
CA LYS A 39 6.93 -7.82 14.78
C LYS A 39 6.49 -8.31 13.39
N VAL A 40 5.92 -7.43 12.60
CA VAL A 40 5.53 -7.74 11.22
C VAL A 40 6.61 -7.25 10.26
N PRO A 41 6.79 -7.90 9.09
CA PRO A 41 7.79 -7.44 8.15
C PRO A 41 7.40 -6.05 7.63
N PHE A 42 8.40 -5.22 7.31
CA PHE A 42 8.18 -4.03 6.49
C PHE A 42 8.58 -4.35 5.07
N ASP A 43 7.95 -3.70 4.09
CA ASP A 43 8.40 -3.74 2.69
C ASP A 43 8.48 -5.16 2.07
N GLU A 44 7.79 -6.14 2.68
CA GLU A 44 7.63 -7.52 2.24
C GLU A 44 6.18 -7.96 2.43
N SER A 45 5.79 -9.07 1.80
CA SER A 45 4.46 -9.63 1.99
C SER A 45 4.29 -10.17 3.41
N LEU A 46 3.09 -9.97 3.95
CA LEU A 46 2.67 -10.46 5.26
C LEU A 46 1.44 -11.36 5.07
N THR A 47 1.52 -12.56 5.61
CA THR A 47 0.42 -13.53 5.53
C THR A 47 -0.31 -13.58 6.86
N ILE A 48 -1.55 -13.13 6.91
CA ILE A 48 -2.39 -13.21 8.11
C ILE A 48 -3.23 -14.48 8.05
N VAL A 49 -3.07 -15.31 9.07
CA VAL A 49 -3.79 -16.58 9.23
C VAL A 49 -4.65 -16.51 10.48
N GLY A 50 -5.86 -17.06 10.43
CA GLY A 50 -6.69 -17.17 11.61
C GLY A 50 -7.64 -18.35 11.52
N GLU A 51 -8.09 -18.81 12.69
CA GLU A 51 -9.14 -19.81 12.79
C GLU A 51 -10.50 -19.17 12.54
N THR A 52 -11.37 -19.88 11.84
CA THR A 52 -12.67 -19.39 11.46
C THR A 52 -13.70 -20.51 11.52
N GLY A 53 -14.90 -20.19 11.97
CA GLY A 53 -16.03 -21.12 11.89
C GLY A 53 -16.37 -21.46 10.43
N LYS A 54 -17.00 -22.62 10.23
CA LYS A 54 -17.53 -23.05 8.92
C LYS A 54 -18.62 -22.12 8.38
N ASP A 55 -19.24 -21.36 9.26
CA ASP A 55 -20.32 -20.42 8.96
C ASP A 55 -19.83 -19.00 8.61
N ILE A 56 -18.52 -18.75 8.69
CA ILE A 56 -17.90 -17.50 8.27
C ILE A 56 -17.57 -17.57 6.78
N GLU A 57 -18.13 -16.65 6.01
CA GLU A 57 -18.00 -16.60 4.55
C GLU A 57 -17.02 -15.52 4.07
N LEU A 58 -16.74 -14.52 4.92
CA LEU A 58 -15.89 -13.39 4.56
C LEU A 58 -15.09 -12.94 5.78
N VAL A 59 -13.82 -12.61 5.55
CA VAL A 59 -12.94 -11.98 6.53
C VAL A 59 -12.33 -10.74 5.90
N LYS A 60 -12.42 -9.61 6.59
CA LYS A 60 -11.82 -8.33 6.18
C LYS A 60 -10.73 -7.95 7.17
N VAL A 61 -9.60 -7.53 6.64
CA VAL A 61 -8.49 -6.95 7.40
C VAL A 61 -8.32 -5.51 6.97
N ASN A 62 -8.53 -4.58 7.89
CA ASN A 62 -8.23 -3.17 7.71
C ASN A 62 -6.95 -2.82 8.48
N ILE A 63 -6.08 -2.05 7.84
CA ILE A 63 -4.80 -1.61 8.42
C ILE A 63 -4.87 -0.11 8.65
N PHE A 64 -4.45 0.33 9.83
CA PHE A 64 -4.40 1.73 10.23
C PHE A 64 -2.99 2.06 10.72
N TYR A 65 -2.56 3.31 10.59
CA TYR A 65 -1.46 3.78 11.43
C TYR A 65 -1.91 3.77 12.90
N GLU A 66 -0.98 3.56 13.83
CA GLU A 66 -1.27 3.61 15.27
C GLU A 66 -2.05 4.89 15.63
N ASP A 67 -3.19 4.70 16.29
CA ASP A 67 -4.08 5.78 16.76
C ASP A 67 -4.63 6.71 15.65
N LYS A 68 -4.79 6.20 14.42
CA LYS A 68 -5.46 6.92 13.32
C LYS A 68 -6.80 6.30 12.96
N ASP A 69 -7.79 7.16 12.71
CA ASP A 69 -9.17 6.76 12.42
C ASP A 69 -9.47 6.54 10.94
N TYR A 70 -8.46 6.52 10.07
CA TYR A 70 -8.63 6.28 8.64
C TYR A 70 -7.93 5.00 8.19
N ILE A 71 -8.62 4.22 7.36
CA ILE A 71 -8.10 2.97 6.79
C ILE A 71 -6.97 3.33 5.81
N LEU A 72 -5.79 2.76 6.03
CA LEU A 72 -4.66 2.85 5.12
C LEU A 72 -4.83 1.88 3.95
N ASP A 73 -5.09 0.61 4.26
CA ASP A 73 -5.29 -0.47 3.30
C ASP A 73 -6.34 -1.46 3.82
N SER A 74 -7.08 -2.12 2.92
CA SER A 74 -8.09 -3.13 3.25
C SER A 74 -7.95 -4.34 2.35
N TYR A 75 -8.00 -5.52 2.95
CA TYR A 75 -7.86 -6.80 2.27
C TYR A 75 -8.99 -7.74 2.68
N VAL A 76 -9.47 -8.54 1.74
CA VAL A 76 -10.62 -9.41 1.95
C VAL A 76 -10.27 -10.85 1.57
N TRP A 77 -10.64 -11.79 2.44
CA TRP A 77 -10.72 -13.20 2.12
C TRP A 77 -12.17 -13.61 2.01
N ASN A 78 -12.49 -14.29 0.91
CA ASN A 78 -13.81 -14.82 0.63
C ASN A 78 -13.75 -16.34 0.59
N ARG A 79 -14.67 -16.99 1.32
CA ARG A 79 -14.84 -18.43 1.24
C ARG A 79 -15.46 -18.81 -0.09
N ILE A 80 -14.79 -19.71 -0.81
CA ILE A 80 -15.31 -20.33 -2.03
C ILE A 80 -16.25 -21.47 -1.62
N GLU A 81 -17.32 -21.71 -2.38
CA GLU A 81 -18.44 -22.61 -2.05
C GLU A 81 -18.03 -24.03 -1.59
N SER A 82 -16.94 -24.58 -2.12
CA SER A 82 -16.45 -25.92 -1.78
C SER A 82 -15.46 -25.95 -0.60
N ASN A 83 -15.10 -24.80 -0.04
CA ASN A 83 -14.07 -24.71 0.99
C ASN A 83 -14.65 -24.95 2.38
N THR A 84 -14.32 -26.10 2.97
CA THR A 84 -14.73 -26.49 4.33
C THR A 84 -13.67 -26.22 5.40
N SER A 85 -12.58 -25.51 5.05
CA SER A 85 -11.49 -25.18 5.97
C SER A 85 -11.98 -24.34 7.13
N GLU A 86 -11.48 -24.63 8.33
CA GLU A 86 -11.70 -23.82 9.53
C GLU A 86 -10.60 -22.77 9.72
N THR A 87 -9.89 -22.42 8.64
CA THR A 87 -8.87 -21.38 8.62
C THR A 87 -9.04 -20.46 7.43
N PHE A 88 -8.71 -19.19 7.62
CA PHE A 88 -8.53 -18.22 6.54
C PHE A 88 -7.06 -17.85 6.40
N ASN A 89 -6.71 -17.38 5.21
CA ASN A 89 -5.37 -16.87 4.90
C ASN A 89 -5.49 -15.66 3.97
N ILE A 90 -5.01 -14.50 4.43
CA ILE A 90 -4.94 -13.24 3.67
C ILE A 90 -3.48 -12.87 3.46
N VAL A 91 -3.07 -12.72 2.20
CA VAL A 91 -1.75 -12.21 1.84
C VAL A 91 -1.83 -10.70 1.65
N ILE A 92 -1.13 -9.96 2.49
CA ILE A 92 -0.96 -8.51 2.43
C ILE A 92 0.31 -8.23 1.62
N PRO A 93 0.22 -7.45 0.53
CA PRO A 93 1.39 -7.05 -0.25
C PRO A 93 2.30 -6.11 0.55
N PRO A 94 3.51 -5.79 0.04
CA PRO A 94 4.42 -4.83 0.67
C PRO A 94 3.82 -3.43 0.80
N VAL A 95 3.14 -3.14 1.92
CA VAL A 95 2.52 -1.82 2.22
C VAL A 95 3.03 -1.20 3.53
N LEU A 96 3.69 -1.99 4.38
CA LEU A 96 4.12 -1.57 5.72
C LEU A 96 5.50 -0.91 5.68
N LYS A 97 5.64 0.22 6.38
CA LYS A 97 6.89 1.00 6.47
C LYS A 97 7.78 0.51 7.61
N SER A 98 9.09 0.68 7.47
CA SER A 98 10.05 0.33 8.51
C SER A 98 9.85 1.15 9.78
N ASN A 99 10.16 0.54 10.93
CA ASN A 99 10.12 1.19 12.26
C ASN A 99 8.83 1.98 12.55
N THR A 100 7.70 1.50 12.04
CA THR A 100 6.38 2.12 12.15
C THR A 100 5.45 1.18 12.90
N LYS A 101 4.41 1.72 13.52
CA LYS A 101 3.39 0.94 14.21
C LYS A 101 2.06 1.04 13.51
N TYR A 102 1.34 -0.07 13.52
CA TYR A 102 0.06 -0.22 12.86
C TYR A 102 -0.96 -0.85 13.79
N ASP A 103 -2.21 -0.48 13.60
CA ASP A 103 -3.36 -1.16 14.18
C ASP A 103 -4.02 -2.00 13.09
N PHE A 104 -4.39 -3.23 13.44
CA PHE A 104 -5.08 -4.15 12.54
C PHE A 104 -6.48 -4.41 13.07
N GLU A 105 -7.48 -4.16 12.25
CA GLU A 105 -8.87 -4.54 12.53
C GLU A 105 -9.21 -5.74 11.65
N ILE A 106 -9.57 -6.85 12.29
CA ILE A 106 -9.97 -8.08 11.60
C ILE A 106 -11.45 -8.32 11.90
N ILE A 107 -12.25 -8.31 10.85
CA ILE A 107 -13.71 -8.48 10.92
C ILE A 107 -14.09 -9.76 10.21
N THR A 108 -14.88 -10.60 10.88
CA THR A 108 -15.44 -11.83 10.32
C THR A 108 -16.93 -11.66 10.06
N TYR A 109 -17.43 -12.27 8.99
CA TYR A 109 -18.81 -12.12 8.56
C TYR A 109 -19.47 -13.47 8.28
N LYS A 110 -20.73 -13.60 8.71
CA LYS A 110 -21.60 -14.76 8.45
C LYS A 110 -22.56 -14.47 7.32
N LEU A 111 -22.89 -15.49 6.54
CA LEU A 111 -23.93 -15.37 5.52
C LEU A 111 -25.30 -15.11 6.16
N LEU A 112 -26.03 -14.13 5.62
CA LEU A 112 -27.43 -13.95 5.96
C LEU A 112 -28.29 -14.94 5.19
N ASN A 113 -29.12 -15.69 5.92
CA ASN A 113 -30.13 -16.52 5.28
C ASN A 113 -31.27 -15.66 4.68
N ARG A 114 -32.10 -16.25 3.82
CA ARG A 114 -33.17 -15.55 3.11
C ARG A 114 -34.16 -14.85 4.06
N ALA A 115 -34.50 -15.48 5.18
CA ALA A 115 -35.43 -14.90 6.16
C ALA A 115 -34.83 -13.65 6.84
N GLN A 116 -33.53 -13.70 7.18
CA GLN A 116 -32.81 -12.57 7.76
C GLN A 116 -32.67 -11.41 6.76
N LYS A 117 -32.34 -11.70 5.49
CA LYS A 117 -32.29 -10.68 4.43
C LYS A 117 -33.64 -9.97 4.25
N ASN A 118 -34.73 -10.74 4.16
CA ASN A 118 -36.07 -10.20 4.02
C ASN A 118 -36.48 -9.34 5.24
N LYS A 119 -36.13 -9.79 6.45
CA LYS A 119 -36.39 -9.02 7.67
C LYS A 119 -35.60 -7.71 7.71
N LEU A 120 -34.34 -7.74 7.28
CA LEU A 120 -33.50 -6.54 7.19
C LEU A 120 -34.09 -5.54 6.19
N LEU A 121 -34.47 -6.00 5.00
CA LEU A 121 -35.08 -5.15 3.97
C LEU A 121 -36.40 -4.55 4.47
N SER A 122 -37.29 -5.37 5.04
CA SER A 122 -38.57 -4.88 5.58
C SER A 122 -38.37 -3.85 6.70
N ASN A 123 -37.42 -4.06 7.60
CA ASN A 123 -37.09 -3.09 8.64
C ASN A 123 -36.59 -1.76 8.05
N LEU A 124 -35.74 -1.83 7.02
CA LEU A 124 -35.23 -0.64 6.33
C LEU A 124 -36.37 0.12 5.63
N GLU A 125 -37.21 -0.58 4.87
CA GLU A 125 -38.38 0.00 4.21
C GLU A 125 -39.33 0.68 5.18
N ASN A 126 -39.58 0.06 6.34
CA ASN A 126 -40.42 0.65 7.38
C ASN A 126 -39.81 1.92 7.98
N ARG A 127 -38.49 1.96 8.20
CA ARG A 127 -37.77 3.15 8.67
C ARG A 127 -37.81 4.29 7.64
N ILE A 128 -37.58 3.98 6.37
CA ILE A 128 -37.68 4.94 5.26
C ILE A 128 -39.11 5.49 5.17
N ARG A 129 -40.11 4.60 5.19
CA ARG A 129 -41.53 4.97 5.18
C ARG A 129 -41.88 5.91 6.32
N PHE A 130 -41.42 5.62 7.54
CA PHE A 130 -41.67 6.47 8.70
C PHE A 130 -41.03 7.86 8.54
N LEU A 131 -39.78 7.92 8.09
CA LEU A 131 -39.09 9.19 7.81
C LEU A 131 -39.84 10.03 6.77
N LEU A 132 -40.27 9.40 5.68
CA LEU A 132 -41.01 10.06 4.61
C LEU A 132 -42.41 10.53 5.06
N MET A 133 -43.16 9.69 5.79
CA MET A 133 -44.48 10.06 6.32
C MET A 133 -44.42 11.30 7.23
N ASN A 134 -43.35 11.44 8.02
CA ASN A 134 -43.19 12.58 8.93
C ASN A 134 -42.77 13.87 8.21
N ASN A 135 -42.21 13.76 7.01
CA ASN A 135 -41.69 14.89 6.25
C ASN A 135 -42.54 15.26 5.02
N ILE A 136 -43.55 14.46 4.68
CA ILE A 136 -44.47 14.71 3.58
C ILE A 136 -45.81 15.21 4.13
N TYR A 137 -46.26 16.35 3.63
CA TYR A 137 -47.52 16.94 4.06
C TYR A 137 -48.28 17.52 2.86
N PHE A 138 -49.54 17.87 3.12
CA PHE A 138 -50.39 18.53 2.15
C PHE A 138 -50.43 20.03 2.40
N ASP A 139 -50.06 20.83 1.40
CA ASP A 139 -49.99 22.30 1.50
C ASP A 139 -51.32 23.00 1.17
N GLY A 140 -52.37 22.24 0.88
CA GLY A 140 -53.66 22.76 0.40
C GLY A 140 -53.90 22.57 -1.10
N LYS A 141 -52.85 22.31 -1.90
CA LYS A 141 -52.91 22.13 -3.35
C LYS A 141 -52.16 20.89 -3.85
N ASN A 142 -51.01 20.59 -3.26
CA ASN A 142 -50.11 19.50 -3.65
C ASN A 142 -49.60 18.74 -2.42
N VAL A 143 -49.15 17.51 -2.66
CA VAL A 143 -48.36 16.76 -1.68
C VAL A 143 -46.89 17.20 -1.79
N VAL A 144 -46.39 17.86 -0.74
CA VAL A 144 -45.07 18.48 -0.70
C VAL A 144 -44.18 17.79 0.34
N VAL A 145 -42.89 17.67 0.01
CA VAL A 145 -41.85 17.21 0.94
C VAL A 145 -41.26 18.44 1.64
N ASN A 146 -41.21 18.43 2.95
CA ASN A 146 -40.53 19.45 3.75
C ASN A 146 -39.03 19.41 3.45
N LYS A 147 -38.44 20.54 3.00
CA LYS A 147 -36.99 20.67 2.69
C LYS A 147 -36.40 19.41 2.00
N PRO A 148 -36.72 19.15 0.72
CA PRO A 148 -36.37 17.89 0.04
C PRO A 148 -34.90 17.46 0.12
N LYS A 149 -33.98 18.44 0.15
CA LYS A 149 -32.53 18.16 0.30
C LYS A 149 -32.18 17.59 1.68
N ASN A 150 -32.81 18.10 2.74
CA ASN A 150 -32.56 17.61 4.10
C ASN A 150 -33.09 16.19 4.25
N VAL A 151 -34.31 15.94 3.76
CA VAL A 151 -34.90 14.59 3.75
C VAL A 151 -34.05 13.60 2.95
N PHE A 152 -33.47 14.03 1.83
CA PHE A 152 -32.55 13.21 1.05
C PHE A 152 -31.29 12.83 1.86
N ASN A 153 -30.65 13.79 2.53
CA ASN A 153 -29.49 13.50 3.37
C ASN A 153 -29.86 12.59 4.56
N GLU A 154 -31.01 12.83 5.20
CA GLU A 154 -31.51 11.97 6.29
C GLU A 154 -31.80 10.53 5.80
N LEU A 155 -32.24 10.34 4.55
CA LEU A 155 -32.39 9.02 3.94
C LEU A 155 -31.03 8.35 3.70
N GLU A 156 -30.05 9.10 3.21
CA GLU A 156 -28.69 8.62 2.99
C GLU A 156 -28.07 8.15 4.31
N ASP A 157 -28.13 8.96 5.36
CA ASP A 157 -27.66 8.63 6.70
C ASP A 157 -28.37 7.39 7.25
N LEU A 158 -29.70 7.34 7.14
CA LEU A 158 -30.52 6.21 7.61
C LEU A 158 -30.14 4.90 6.93
N ILE A 159 -29.94 4.92 5.61
CA ILE A 159 -29.54 3.74 4.83
C ILE A 159 -28.13 3.29 5.25
N HIS A 160 -27.17 4.20 5.31
CA HIS A 160 -25.80 3.91 5.74
C HIS A 160 -25.75 3.34 7.16
N GLU A 161 -26.47 3.94 8.11
CA GLU A 161 -26.55 3.44 9.49
C GLU A 161 -27.23 2.06 9.57
N SER A 162 -28.29 1.85 8.80
CA SER A 162 -29.04 0.57 8.80
C SER A 162 -28.24 -0.60 8.25
N LEU A 163 -27.34 -0.31 7.31
CA LEU A 163 -26.55 -1.30 6.58
C LEU A 163 -25.07 -1.33 7.00
N LYS A 164 -24.69 -0.57 8.04
CA LYS A 164 -23.31 -0.42 8.53
C LYS A 164 -22.61 -1.76 8.82
N TYR A 165 -23.35 -2.78 9.24
CA TYR A 165 -22.80 -4.07 9.64
C TYR A 165 -23.00 -5.17 8.58
N GLN A 166 -23.39 -4.77 7.37
CA GLN A 166 -23.74 -5.65 6.28
C GLN A 166 -22.86 -5.36 5.09
N GLU A 167 -22.41 -6.42 4.45
CA GLU A 167 -21.65 -6.33 3.22
C GLU A 167 -22.13 -7.35 2.20
N SER A 168 -21.85 -7.07 0.94
CA SER A 168 -21.97 -8.07 -0.10
C SER A 168 -20.70 -8.91 -0.12
N LYS A 169 -20.83 -10.23 -0.13
CA LYS A 169 -19.69 -11.16 -0.34
C LYS A 169 -18.99 -10.90 -1.68
N SER A 170 -19.74 -10.43 -2.68
CA SER A 170 -19.23 -10.02 -3.99
C SER A 170 -18.78 -8.54 -4.05
N LEU A 171 -18.71 -7.85 -2.90
CA LEU A 171 -18.30 -6.45 -2.78
C LEU A 171 -19.13 -5.47 -3.63
N ILE A 172 -20.41 -5.79 -3.87
CA ILE A 172 -21.35 -4.86 -4.49
C ILE A 172 -21.61 -3.70 -3.51
N PRO A 173 -21.36 -2.44 -3.91
CA PRO A 173 -21.54 -1.28 -3.04
C PRO A 173 -23.02 -0.94 -2.86
N ILE A 174 -23.31 -0.13 -1.83
CA ILE A 174 -24.63 0.48 -1.63
C ILE A 174 -24.63 1.79 -2.43
N GLU A 175 -25.46 1.88 -3.47
CA GLU A 175 -25.55 3.05 -4.37
C GLU A 175 -26.83 3.90 -4.13
N ALA A 176 -27.59 3.59 -3.08
CA ALA A 176 -28.84 4.27 -2.75
C ALA A 176 -28.70 5.18 -1.52
N PRO A 177 -29.43 6.31 -1.46
CA PRO A 177 -30.38 6.80 -2.47
C PRO A 177 -29.67 7.61 -3.57
N SER A 178 -30.10 7.44 -4.82
CA SER A 178 -29.49 8.15 -5.95
C SER A 178 -30.06 9.56 -6.16
N SER A 179 -29.42 10.34 -7.05
CA SER A 179 -29.94 11.66 -7.45
C SER A 179 -31.37 11.63 -8.03
N LEU A 180 -31.84 10.47 -8.51
CA LEU A 180 -33.22 10.29 -8.98
C LEU A 180 -34.22 10.42 -7.83
N VAL A 181 -33.90 9.87 -6.65
CA VAL A 181 -34.72 10.02 -5.43
C VAL A 181 -34.81 11.49 -5.05
N LEU A 182 -33.71 12.24 -5.10
CA LEU A 182 -33.72 13.68 -4.83
C LEU A 182 -34.60 14.44 -5.82
N GLN A 183 -34.58 14.09 -7.10
CA GLN A 183 -35.46 14.69 -8.10
C GLN A 183 -36.92 14.39 -7.78
N GLU A 184 -37.23 13.14 -7.43
CA GLU A 184 -38.60 12.70 -7.10
C GLU A 184 -39.13 13.37 -5.82
N LEU A 185 -38.29 13.56 -4.80
CA LEU A 185 -38.64 14.33 -3.61
C LEU A 185 -38.97 15.80 -3.93
N LYS A 186 -38.31 16.39 -4.93
CA LYS A 186 -38.58 17.77 -5.38
C LYS A 186 -39.82 17.87 -6.25
N LYS A 187 -40.27 16.79 -6.89
CA LYS A 187 -41.50 16.81 -7.70
C LYS A 187 -42.72 17.00 -6.81
N GLN A 188 -43.47 18.04 -7.12
CA GLN A 188 -44.74 18.39 -6.47
C GLN A 188 -45.95 18.16 -7.39
N SER A 189 -45.70 18.02 -8.69
CA SER A 189 -46.71 18.12 -9.75
C SER A 189 -47.57 16.87 -9.95
N ASP A 190 -47.11 15.72 -9.49
CA ASP A 190 -47.68 14.43 -9.91
C ASP A 190 -48.88 14.02 -9.03
N PHE A 191 -49.09 14.73 -7.92
CA PHE A 191 -50.17 14.54 -6.95
C PHE A 191 -50.98 15.84 -6.76
N LYS A 192 -51.60 16.33 -7.84
CA LYS A 192 -52.42 17.56 -7.84
C LYS A 192 -53.85 17.31 -7.38
N PHE A 193 -54.35 18.18 -6.49
CA PHE A 193 -55.69 18.09 -5.91
C PHE A 193 -56.82 18.70 -6.76
N ASN A 194 -56.49 19.36 -7.88
CA ASN A 194 -57.38 20.28 -8.60
C ASN A 194 -58.69 19.69 -9.19
N ARG A 195 -58.93 18.38 -9.14
CA ARG A 195 -60.16 17.75 -9.64
C ARG A 195 -60.93 16.88 -8.64
N LEU A 196 -60.40 16.60 -7.45
CA LEU A 196 -60.99 15.60 -6.53
C LEU A 196 -61.91 16.17 -5.45
N PHE A 197 -61.86 17.47 -5.16
CA PHE A 197 -62.47 18.04 -3.93
C PHE A 197 -63.61 19.03 -4.14
N LYS A 198 -64.29 19.01 -5.29
CA LYS A 198 -65.40 19.95 -5.52
C LYS A 198 -66.67 19.63 -4.69
N GLN A 199 -66.78 18.46 -4.05
CA GLN A 199 -68.02 18.01 -3.40
C GLN A 199 -67.88 17.06 -2.18
N SER A 200 -66.73 16.99 -1.50
CA SER A 200 -66.52 16.02 -0.40
C SER A 200 -66.65 16.65 1.00
N ASN A 201 -67.13 15.87 1.98
CA ASN A 201 -67.16 16.25 3.39
C ASN A 201 -65.74 16.40 3.99
N ARG A 202 -65.61 17.06 5.15
CA ARG A 202 -64.31 17.33 5.80
C ARG A 202 -63.54 16.05 6.15
N ASP A 203 -64.24 15.00 6.56
CA ASP A 203 -63.63 13.71 6.92
C ASP A 203 -63.15 12.94 5.69
N GLU A 204 -63.95 12.89 4.63
CA GLU A 204 -63.55 12.34 3.33
C GLU A 204 -62.34 13.07 2.75
N LYS A 205 -62.25 14.39 2.99
CA LYS A 205 -61.10 15.19 2.57
C LYS A 205 -59.80 14.80 3.28
N ASN A 206 -59.87 14.53 4.58
CA ASN A 206 -58.72 14.09 5.35
C ASN A 206 -58.29 12.68 4.93
N GLU A 207 -59.23 11.77 4.70
CA GLU A 207 -58.94 10.41 4.26
C GLU A 207 -58.26 10.37 2.89
N LEU A 208 -58.82 11.08 1.90
CA LEU A 208 -58.21 11.19 0.56
C LEU A 208 -56.81 11.83 0.59
N THR A 209 -56.61 12.81 1.48
CA THR A 209 -55.30 13.45 1.66
C THR A 209 -54.27 12.45 2.19
N ASN A 210 -54.65 11.68 3.22
CA ASN A 210 -53.78 10.65 3.80
C ASN A 210 -53.46 9.54 2.78
N GLN A 211 -54.44 9.12 1.97
CA GLN A 211 -54.23 8.13 0.91
C GLN A 211 -53.23 8.62 -0.15
N LEU A 212 -53.30 9.90 -0.56
CA LEU A 212 -52.36 10.47 -1.53
C LEU A 212 -50.94 10.61 -0.96
N ILE A 213 -50.81 11.01 0.31
CA ILE A 213 -49.53 11.03 1.02
C ILE A 213 -48.94 9.62 1.07
N ALA A 214 -49.74 8.62 1.50
CA ALA A 214 -49.32 7.24 1.56
C ALA A 214 -48.85 6.73 0.18
N LYS A 215 -49.59 7.04 -0.89
CA LYS A 215 -49.20 6.66 -2.26
C LYS A 215 -47.87 7.29 -2.70
N LYS A 216 -47.60 8.56 -2.35
CA LYS A 216 -46.31 9.21 -2.64
C LYS A 216 -45.17 8.55 -1.84
N VAL A 217 -45.42 8.24 -0.57
CA VAL A 217 -44.46 7.52 0.28
C VAL A 217 -44.16 6.14 -0.28
N ASP A 218 -45.19 5.36 -0.62
CA ASP A 218 -45.05 4.03 -1.24
C ASP A 218 -44.23 4.07 -2.52
N HIS A 219 -44.47 5.08 -3.36
CA HIS A 219 -43.69 5.26 -4.59
C HIS A 219 -42.20 5.50 -4.30
N LEU A 220 -41.89 6.39 -3.36
CA LEU A 220 -40.51 6.69 -2.97
C LEU A 220 -39.82 5.51 -2.29
N VAL A 221 -40.53 4.78 -1.42
CA VAL A 221 -40.01 3.54 -0.80
C VAL A 221 -39.69 2.52 -1.89
N ALA A 222 -40.62 2.28 -2.83
CA ALA A 222 -40.40 1.34 -3.92
C ALA A 222 -39.22 1.73 -4.82
N LEU A 223 -39.05 3.02 -5.11
CA LEU A 223 -37.91 3.54 -5.86
C LEU A 223 -36.59 3.24 -5.14
N ILE A 224 -36.48 3.58 -3.85
CA ILE A 224 -35.29 3.32 -3.04
C ILE A 224 -35.02 1.81 -2.91
N SER A 225 -36.07 1.00 -2.68
CA SER A 225 -35.94 -0.46 -2.64
C SER A 225 -35.44 -1.03 -3.97
N SER A 226 -35.82 -0.45 -5.10
CA SER A 226 -35.32 -0.87 -6.42
C SER A 226 -33.84 -0.51 -6.62
N GLU A 227 -33.38 0.62 -6.10
CA GLU A 227 -31.96 1.01 -6.10
C GLU A 227 -31.12 0.15 -5.14
N LEU A 228 -31.72 -0.32 -4.05
CA LEU A 228 -31.10 -1.26 -3.09
C LEU A 228 -31.12 -2.71 -3.58
N ALA A 229 -31.91 -3.04 -4.59
CA ALA A 229 -32.11 -4.42 -5.04
C ALA A 229 -30.80 -5.12 -5.46
N PRO A 230 -29.84 -4.49 -6.19
CA PRO A 230 -28.57 -5.14 -6.52
C PRO A 230 -27.80 -5.59 -5.28
N PHE A 231 -27.77 -4.76 -4.23
CA PHE A 231 -27.14 -5.09 -2.96
C PHE A 231 -27.87 -6.25 -2.26
N PHE A 232 -29.19 -6.16 -2.08
CA PHE A 232 -29.97 -7.18 -1.36
C PHE A 232 -30.11 -8.52 -2.10
N ASN A 233 -30.09 -8.50 -3.44
CA ASN A 233 -30.11 -9.71 -4.26
C ASN A 233 -28.77 -10.46 -4.25
N SER A 234 -27.69 -9.79 -3.82
CA SER A 234 -26.38 -10.40 -3.67
C SER A 234 -26.29 -11.31 -2.44
N GLU A 235 -25.19 -12.05 -2.33
CA GLU A 235 -24.86 -12.80 -1.12
C GLU A 235 -24.48 -11.85 0.02
N LEU A 236 -25.47 -11.38 0.78
CA LEU A 236 -25.22 -10.54 1.95
C LEU A 236 -24.65 -11.33 3.12
N VAL A 237 -23.61 -10.74 3.72
CA VAL A 237 -22.98 -11.19 4.94
C VAL A 237 -23.15 -10.13 6.03
N GLN A 238 -23.19 -10.56 7.29
CA GLN A 238 -23.31 -9.70 8.46
C GLN A 238 -22.11 -9.88 9.38
N HIS A 239 -21.61 -8.77 9.91
CA HIS A 239 -20.55 -8.74 10.90
C HIS A 239 -20.87 -9.68 12.07
N HIS A 240 -19.95 -10.61 12.36
CA HIS A 240 -20.04 -11.56 13.45
C HIS A 240 -19.09 -11.27 14.61
N LYS A 241 -17.79 -11.15 14.33
CA LYS A 241 -16.75 -10.82 15.32
C LYS A 241 -15.76 -9.84 14.74
N GLN A 242 -15.26 -8.95 15.58
CA GLN A 242 -14.19 -8.01 15.28
C GLN A 242 -13.10 -8.11 16.34
N VAL A 243 -11.85 -8.05 15.90
CA VAL A 243 -10.67 -7.97 16.75
C VAL A 243 -9.81 -6.80 16.31
N ASN A 244 -9.41 -5.97 17.28
CA ASN A 244 -8.54 -4.83 17.07
C ASN A 244 -7.19 -5.10 17.73
N ILE A 245 -6.18 -5.39 16.91
CA ILE A 245 -4.81 -5.63 17.35
C ILE A 245 -4.07 -4.31 17.26
N LYS A 246 -3.72 -3.75 18.43
CA LYS A 246 -3.10 -2.42 18.51
C LYS A 246 -1.58 -2.46 18.54
N SER A 247 -0.96 -1.39 18.06
CA SER A 247 0.46 -1.07 18.24
C SER A 247 1.42 -2.17 17.73
N VAL A 248 1.07 -2.82 16.62
CA VAL A 248 1.90 -3.86 16.01
C VAL A 248 3.09 -3.19 15.34
N LYS A 249 4.30 -3.51 15.83
CA LYS A 249 5.54 -2.90 15.35
C LYS A 249 6.04 -3.61 14.10
N THR A 250 6.46 -2.84 13.10
CA THR A 250 7.22 -3.40 11.99
C THR A 250 8.68 -3.67 12.39
N ASP A 251 9.34 -4.54 11.63
CA ASP A 251 10.78 -4.72 11.76
C ASP A 251 11.53 -3.42 11.48
N LYS A 252 12.73 -3.31 12.07
CA LYS A 252 13.59 -2.15 11.88
C LYS A 252 14.40 -2.34 10.62
N GLU A 253 14.40 -1.33 9.77
CA GLU A 253 15.33 -1.28 8.65
C GLU A 253 16.75 -1.19 9.19
N VAL A 254 17.57 -2.11 8.70
CA VAL A 254 18.97 -2.20 9.08
C VAL A 254 19.75 -1.24 8.19
N PHE A 255 20.42 -0.27 8.80
CA PHE A 255 21.34 0.58 8.07
C PHE A 255 22.51 -0.26 7.55
N THR A 256 22.66 -0.29 6.23
CA THR A 256 23.77 -0.97 5.55
C THR A 256 24.57 0.07 4.79
N LEU A 257 25.90 -0.01 4.89
CA LEU A 257 26.80 0.81 4.10
C LEU A 257 27.39 -0.05 2.98
N PRO A 258 27.06 0.21 1.71
CA PRO A 258 27.64 -0.53 0.59
C PRO A 258 29.12 -0.18 0.44
N ILE A 259 29.98 -1.19 0.55
CA ILE A 259 31.42 -1.08 0.32
C ILE A 259 31.73 -1.75 -1.02
N ASN A 260 32.48 -1.06 -1.87
CA ASN A 260 32.91 -1.55 -3.17
C ASN A 260 34.38 -1.95 -3.10
N PHE A 261 34.71 -3.13 -3.62
CA PHE A 261 36.08 -3.57 -3.86
C PHE A 261 36.22 -4.00 -5.31
N GLY A 262 37.12 -3.40 -6.08
CA GLY A 262 37.17 -3.58 -7.52
C GLY A 262 38.46 -3.18 -8.19
N MET A 263 38.49 -3.33 -9.52
CA MET A 263 39.58 -2.89 -10.39
C MET A 263 39.17 -1.63 -11.14
N TYR A 264 40.04 -0.62 -11.19
CA TYR A 264 39.80 0.66 -11.82
C TYR A 264 40.84 0.95 -12.89
N ALA A 265 40.38 1.21 -14.10
CA ALA A 265 41.20 1.62 -15.23
C ALA A 265 41.49 3.12 -15.15
N TRP A 266 42.70 3.52 -15.51
CA TRP A 266 43.09 4.90 -15.69
C TRP A 266 44.04 5.02 -16.88
N SER A 267 44.05 6.21 -17.50
CA SER A 267 45.03 6.56 -18.53
C SER A 267 45.65 7.91 -18.17
N LYS A 268 46.98 7.96 -18.21
CA LYS A 268 47.74 9.19 -17.98
C LYS A 268 48.69 9.42 -19.15
N THR A 269 48.53 10.57 -19.80
CA THR A 269 49.41 11.04 -20.86
C THR A 269 50.39 12.06 -20.32
N VAL A 270 51.66 11.93 -20.69
CA VAL A 270 52.74 12.89 -20.38
C VAL A 270 53.52 13.18 -21.67
N ASP A 271 53.92 14.44 -21.86
CA ASP A 271 54.74 14.85 -23.00
C ASP A 271 56.22 14.65 -22.69
N ILE A 272 56.85 13.69 -23.38
CA ILE A 272 58.27 13.37 -23.25
C ILE A 272 58.97 13.80 -24.54
N ASN A 273 59.88 14.77 -24.48
CA ASN A 273 60.70 15.20 -25.64
C ASN A 273 59.89 15.51 -26.92
N ASN A 274 58.80 16.28 -26.83
CA ASN A 274 57.86 16.57 -27.94
C ASN A 274 57.12 15.35 -28.52
N THR A 275 57.08 14.23 -27.79
CA THR A 275 56.26 13.05 -28.10
C THR A 275 55.36 12.70 -26.93
N SER A 276 54.05 12.61 -27.17
CA SER A 276 53.08 12.22 -26.14
C SER A 276 53.20 10.73 -25.84
N ALA A 277 53.52 10.37 -24.59
CA ALA A 277 53.55 9.00 -24.11
C ALA A 277 52.32 8.77 -23.21
N GLU A 278 51.60 7.67 -23.45
CA GLU A 278 50.42 7.29 -22.69
C GLU A 278 50.70 6.02 -21.89
N ASN A 279 50.38 6.04 -20.59
CA ASN A 279 50.34 4.85 -19.76
C ASN A 279 48.90 4.54 -19.35
N VAL A 280 48.49 3.29 -19.55
CA VAL A 280 47.15 2.77 -19.22
C VAL A 280 47.32 1.56 -18.33
N ASP A 281 46.68 1.58 -17.17
CA ASP A 281 46.75 0.47 -16.23
C ASP A 281 45.45 0.28 -15.44
N PHE A 282 45.37 -0.82 -14.70
CA PHE A 282 44.26 -1.20 -13.85
C PHE A 282 44.74 -1.39 -12.41
N THR A 283 44.19 -0.61 -11.49
CA THR A 283 44.59 -0.66 -10.09
C THR A 283 43.42 -1.10 -9.21
N PRO A 284 43.64 -2.00 -8.22
CA PRO A 284 42.60 -2.34 -7.26
C PRO A 284 42.24 -1.13 -6.39
N GLY A 285 40.97 -1.00 -6.04
CA GLY A 285 40.47 0.10 -5.23
C GLY A 285 39.34 -0.32 -4.31
N ILE A 286 39.21 0.41 -3.19
CA ILE A 286 38.15 0.24 -2.20
C ILE A 286 37.41 1.55 -1.99
N GLY A 287 36.09 1.51 -1.84
CA GLY A 287 35.32 2.71 -1.53
C GLY A 287 33.92 2.43 -1.04
N LEU A 288 33.16 3.49 -0.86
CA LEU A 288 31.80 3.49 -0.36
C LEU A 288 30.85 3.97 -1.47
N THR A 289 29.64 3.42 -1.51
CA THR A 289 28.56 3.92 -2.37
C THR A 289 27.42 4.48 -1.53
N ILE A 290 26.95 5.66 -1.90
CA ILE A 290 25.68 6.23 -1.45
C ILE A 290 24.67 6.00 -2.58
N PRO A 291 23.74 5.04 -2.45
CA PRO A 291 22.70 4.81 -3.45
C PRO A 291 21.72 5.99 -3.48
N PHE A 292 21.20 6.32 -4.67
CA PHE A 292 20.28 7.45 -4.81
C PHE A 292 18.86 7.16 -4.32
N ASN A 293 18.45 5.90 -4.27
CA ASN A 293 17.18 5.49 -3.66
C ASN A 293 17.42 4.58 -2.47
N ASN A 294 16.59 4.72 -1.44
CA ASN A 294 16.54 3.75 -0.35
C ASN A 294 15.94 2.44 -0.88
N LYS A 295 16.42 1.31 -0.36
CA LYS A 295 16.10 -0.07 -0.80
C LYS A 295 14.63 -0.48 -0.58
N SER A 296 13.72 0.46 -0.36
CA SER A 296 12.31 0.18 -0.10
C SER A 296 11.58 -0.19 -1.41
N ARG A 297 11.09 -1.43 -1.47
CA ARG A 297 10.13 -1.95 -2.43
C ARG A 297 8.89 -1.07 -2.60
N LEU A 298 8.44 -0.36 -1.56
CA LEU A 298 7.37 0.65 -1.63
C LEU A 298 7.69 1.79 -2.61
N ALA A 299 8.97 2.18 -2.72
CA ALA A 299 9.42 3.23 -3.63
C ALA A 299 9.81 2.70 -5.03
N THR A 300 9.89 1.39 -5.23
CA THR A 300 10.41 0.74 -6.46
C THR A 300 9.42 0.68 -7.63
N LYS A 301 8.61 1.73 -7.85
CA LYS A 301 7.88 1.85 -9.13
C LYS A 301 8.82 2.06 -10.33
N SER A 302 10.11 2.38 -10.08
CA SER A 302 11.17 2.49 -11.10
C SER A 302 12.45 1.75 -10.67
N ARG A 303 12.52 0.44 -10.97
CA ARG A 303 13.71 -0.41 -10.74
C ARG A 303 15.01 0.15 -11.37
N VAL A 304 14.90 1.09 -12.32
CA VAL A 304 16.04 1.64 -13.06
C VAL A 304 16.84 2.62 -12.21
N LEU A 305 16.22 3.35 -11.29
CA LEU A 305 16.90 4.35 -10.46
C LEU A 305 17.55 3.76 -9.21
N ASP A 306 17.07 2.60 -8.75
CA ASP A 306 17.59 1.89 -7.56
C ASP A 306 19.01 1.34 -7.75
N SER A 307 19.47 1.26 -8.99
CA SER A 307 20.81 0.80 -9.35
C SER A 307 21.84 1.93 -9.38
N PHE A 308 21.43 3.20 -9.37
CA PHE A 308 22.35 4.33 -9.43
C PHE A 308 22.78 4.81 -8.04
N GLY A 309 24.00 5.32 -7.96
CA GLY A 309 24.53 5.91 -6.73
C GLY A 309 25.86 6.60 -6.95
N PHE A 310 26.24 7.42 -5.99
CA PHE A 310 27.52 8.09 -5.94
C PHE A 310 28.55 7.21 -5.23
N SER A 311 29.72 7.02 -5.81
CA SER A 311 30.79 6.18 -5.27
C SER A 311 32.05 7.01 -5.06
N ALA A 312 32.72 6.82 -3.93
CA ALA A 312 33.99 7.46 -3.62
C ALA A 312 34.91 6.52 -2.82
N GLY A 313 36.21 6.58 -3.06
CA GLY A 313 37.17 5.70 -2.40
C GLY A 313 38.59 5.95 -2.83
N VAL A 314 39.49 5.01 -2.53
CA VAL A 314 40.91 5.09 -2.85
C VAL A 314 41.37 3.91 -3.70
N LEU A 315 42.32 4.15 -4.59
CA LEU A 315 43.10 3.10 -5.22
C LEU A 315 44.17 2.64 -4.23
N LEU A 316 44.50 1.35 -4.24
CA LEU A 316 45.45 0.74 -3.31
C LEU A 316 46.90 0.92 -3.73
N GLU A 317 47.14 1.41 -4.94
CA GLU A 317 48.46 1.69 -5.50
C GLU A 317 48.47 3.07 -6.17
N PRO A 318 49.63 3.76 -6.22
CA PRO A 318 49.78 5.03 -6.94
C PRO A 318 49.51 4.89 -8.45
N VAL A 319 49.06 5.98 -9.07
CA VAL A 319 49.03 6.08 -10.54
C VAL A 319 50.43 6.37 -11.03
N VAL A 320 50.91 5.69 -12.06
CA VAL A 320 52.28 5.85 -12.57
C VAL A 320 52.23 6.34 -14.02
N ASP A 321 53.00 7.37 -14.37
CA ASP A 321 53.11 7.77 -15.78
C ASP A 321 54.15 6.94 -16.57
N ALA A 322 54.30 7.25 -17.87
CA ALA A 322 55.26 6.56 -18.74
C ALA A 322 56.73 6.81 -18.36
N GLU A 323 57.04 7.82 -17.54
CA GLU A 323 58.38 8.11 -17.03
C GLU A 323 58.67 7.40 -15.69
N GLY A 324 57.66 6.77 -15.08
CA GLY A 324 57.77 6.10 -13.78
C GLY A 324 57.48 7.01 -12.58
N THR A 325 56.95 8.22 -12.81
CA THR A 325 56.57 9.15 -11.74
C THR A 325 55.27 8.70 -11.10
N GLU A 326 55.24 8.63 -9.77
CA GLU A 326 54.08 8.22 -8.99
C GLU A 326 53.19 9.42 -8.63
N TYR A 327 51.87 9.22 -8.74
CA TYR A 327 50.86 10.22 -8.43
C TYR A 327 49.85 9.68 -7.42
N VAL A 328 49.56 10.49 -6.39
CA VAL A 328 48.72 10.17 -5.24
C VAL A 328 47.90 11.39 -4.82
N THR A 329 46.83 11.23 -4.04
CA THR A 329 46.15 12.40 -3.46
C THR A 329 46.93 12.94 -2.25
N PRO A 330 47.33 14.23 -2.24
CA PRO A 330 47.98 14.84 -1.08
C PRO A 330 47.17 14.64 0.20
N GLY A 331 47.83 14.15 1.25
CA GLY A 331 47.25 13.92 2.59
C GLY A 331 46.72 12.51 2.85
N ILE A 332 46.50 11.69 1.80
CA ILE A 332 46.06 10.28 1.93
C ILE A 332 47.10 9.32 1.34
N ASP A 333 48.05 9.83 0.56
CA ASP A 333 49.13 9.08 -0.13
C ASP A 333 48.63 7.93 -1.03
N LEU A 334 47.35 7.98 -1.40
CA LEU A 334 46.68 7.06 -2.31
C LEU A 334 45.81 7.88 -3.28
N PRO A 335 45.66 7.47 -4.55
CA PRO A 335 44.75 8.13 -5.48
C PRO A 335 43.29 8.03 -5.01
N LEU A 336 42.63 9.17 -4.85
CA LEU A 336 41.21 9.27 -4.52
C LEU A 336 40.38 9.22 -5.79
N TYR A 337 39.40 8.32 -5.85
CA TYR A 337 38.41 8.27 -6.92
C TYR A 337 37.05 8.74 -6.44
N THR A 338 36.30 9.37 -7.34
CA THR A 338 34.90 9.71 -7.14
C THR A 338 34.13 9.62 -8.44
N GLY A 339 32.89 9.16 -8.40
CA GLY A 339 32.11 8.96 -9.62
C GLY A 339 30.68 8.52 -9.40
N LEU A 340 30.00 8.32 -10.53
CA LEU A 340 28.68 7.73 -10.58
C LEU A 340 28.81 6.24 -10.88
N GLY A 341 28.05 5.44 -10.15
CA GLY A 341 28.01 4.00 -10.37
C GLY A 341 26.63 3.51 -10.76
N PHE A 342 26.62 2.45 -11.54
CA PHE A 342 25.45 1.65 -11.85
C PHE A 342 25.67 0.21 -11.40
N ARG A 343 24.80 -0.27 -10.51
CA ARG A 343 24.79 -1.65 -10.04
C ARG A 343 24.06 -2.55 -11.04
N PHE A 344 24.78 -3.53 -11.55
CA PHE A 344 24.25 -4.57 -12.42
C PHE A 344 24.34 -5.92 -11.69
N PHE A 345 23.25 -6.70 -11.71
CA PHE A 345 23.05 -7.84 -10.79
C PHE A 345 23.05 -7.43 -9.30
N LYS A 346 22.97 -8.39 -8.38
CA LYS A 346 22.85 -8.11 -6.93
C LYS A 346 24.15 -7.63 -6.27
N VAL A 347 25.32 -7.83 -6.91
CA VAL A 347 26.64 -7.66 -6.25
C VAL A 347 27.70 -6.96 -7.11
N ALA A 348 27.46 -6.68 -8.40
CA ALA A 348 28.46 -6.08 -9.27
C ALA A 348 28.10 -4.64 -9.61
N ARG A 349 29.09 -3.76 -9.66
CA ARG A 349 28.90 -2.33 -9.89
C ARG A 349 29.92 -1.83 -10.90
N PHE A 350 29.44 -1.07 -11.87
CA PHE A 350 30.27 -0.31 -12.78
C PHE A 350 30.33 1.13 -12.27
N ASN A 351 31.53 1.65 -12.04
CA ASN A 351 31.77 3.01 -11.59
C ASN A 351 32.48 3.78 -12.71
N ALA A 352 31.98 4.96 -13.04
CA ALA A 352 32.63 5.88 -13.97
C ALA A 352 32.76 7.26 -13.31
N GLY A 353 33.95 7.84 -13.39
CA GLY A 353 34.23 9.08 -12.70
C GLY A 353 35.64 9.59 -12.95
N VAL A 354 36.23 10.16 -11.90
CA VAL A 354 37.54 10.77 -11.96
C VAL A 354 38.42 10.37 -10.79
N LEU A 355 39.74 10.36 -11.02
CA LEU A 355 40.79 10.32 -10.01
C LEU A 355 41.28 11.72 -9.73
N ILE A 356 41.51 12.03 -8.47
CA ILE A 356 42.11 13.27 -8.00
C ILE A 356 43.52 12.91 -7.53
N ILE A 357 44.55 13.37 -8.24
CA ILE A 357 45.94 12.99 -7.99
C ILE A 357 46.87 14.19 -8.08
N GLY A 358 47.99 14.15 -7.36
CA GLY A 358 49.11 15.09 -7.44
C GLY A 358 50.43 14.30 -7.46
N GLU A 359 51.52 14.92 -7.90
CA GLU A 359 52.83 14.26 -7.90
C GLU A 359 53.25 13.91 -6.46
N LYS A 360 53.64 12.64 -6.26
CA LYS A 360 53.99 12.13 -4.93
C LYS A 360 55.21 12.89 -4.38
N GLY A 361 55.08 13.42 -3.16
CA GLY A 361 56.08 14.26 -2.51
C GLY A 361 55.76 15.76 -2.55
N THR A 362 54.75 16.16 -3.31
CA THR A 362 54.27 17.55 -3.36
C THR A 362 53.07 17.71 -2.42
N GLN A 363 53.16 18.60 -1.42
CA GLN A 363 52.06 18.89 -0.48
C GLN A 363 51.15 20.05 -0.94
N ASP A 364 51.35 20.54 -2.16
CA ASP A 364 50.57 21.64 -2.71
C ASP A 364 49.27 21.14 -3.35
N PHE A 365 48.14 21.50 -2.75
CA PHE A 365 46.81 21.23 -3.30
C PHE A 365 46.51 22.03 -4.58
N ASN A 366 47.37 22.98 -4.96
CA ASN A 366 47.21 23.74 -6.21
C ASN A 366 47.64 22.94 -7.45
N ASN A 367 48.44 21.87 -7.30
CA ASN A 367 48.93 21.04 -8.40
C ASN A 367 48.18 19.70 -8.52
N LEU A 368 46.87 19.72 -8.33
CA LEU A 368 46.02 18.55 -8.51
C LEU A 368 45.64 18.37 -9.98
N SER A 369 45.82 17.16 -10.47
CA SER A 369 45.35 16.68 -11.77
C SER A 369 44.11 15.81 -11.59
N ILE A 370 43.19 15.92 -12.54
CA ILE A 370 41.97 15.12 -12.61
C ILE A 370 42.10 14.18 -13.80
N LEU A 371 42.03 12.88 -13.57
CA LEU A 371 42.05 11.86 -14.63
C LEU A 371 40.70 11.16 -14.74
N PRO A 372 40.20 10.86 -15.94
CA PRO A 372 39.04 9.98 -16.08
C PRO A 372 39.38 8.56 -15.59
N THR A 373 38.41 7.89 -14.97
CA THR A 373 38.53 6.49 -14.56
C THR A 373 37.22 5.75 -14.72
N ALA A 374 37.31 4.45 -15.00
CA ALA A 374 36.18 3.53 -15.00
C ALA A 374 36.58 2.22 -14.32
N GLY A 375 35.70 1.64 -13.52
CA GLY A 375 36.02 0.43 -12.75
C GLY A 375 34.85 -0.52 -12.58
N LEU A 376 35.19 -1.78 -12.34
CA LEU A 376 34.27 -2.84 -11.98
C LEU A 376 34.54 -3.28 -10.55
N ALA A 377 33.52 -3.22 -9.72
CA ALA A 377 33.64 -3.53 -8.30
C ALA A 377 32.56 -4.50 -7.83
N LEU A 378 32.92 -5.31 -6.83
CA LEU A 378 31.99 -6.06 -6.02
C LEU A 378 31.45 -5.15 -4.91
N GLU A 379 30.14 -4.95 -4.88
CA GLU A 379 29.42 -4.19 -3.85
C GLU A 379 28.93 -5.16 -2.77
N LEU A 380 29.37 -4.94 -1.53
CA LEU A 380 28.98 -5.70 -0.35
C LEU A 380 28.31 -4.77 0.65
N ASP A 381 27.09 -5.11 1.04
CA ASP A 381 26.35 -4.39 2.07
C ASP A 381 26.86 -4.77 3.46
N LEU A 382 27.65 -3.90 4.08
CA LEU A 382 28.12 -4.11 5.45
C LEU A 382 27.12 -3.54 6.44
N TRP A 383 26.65 -4.41 7.34
CA TRP A 383 25.84 -3.98 8.47
C TRP A 383 26.73 -3.31 9.51
N LEU A 384 26.56 -1.99 9.65
CA LEU A 384 27.14 -1.26 10.75
C LEU A 384 26.12 -1.31 11.89
N GLY A 385 26.33 -2.22 12.84
CA GLY A 385 25.52 -2.36 14.04
C GLY A 385 25.65 -1.14 14.95
N ILE A 386 25.07 -0.01 14.54
CA ILE A 386 24.97 1.18 15.39
C ILE A 386 23.92 0.86 16.45
N LYS A 387 24.38 0.56 17.68
CA LYS A 387 23.50 0.55 18.85
C LYS A 387 22.87 1.93 18.95
N LYS A 388 21.55 1.99 18.76
CA LYS A 388 20.75 3.19 19.00
C LYS A 388 20.30 3.21 20.45
#